data_AF-A0A2V9PKP8-F1
#
_entry.id   AF-A0A2V9PKP8-F1
#
_cell.length_a   1.000
_cell.length_b   1.000
_cell.length_c   1.000
_cell.angle_alpha   90.00
_cell.angle_beta   90.00
_cell.angle_gamma   90.00
#
_symmetry.space_group_name_H-M   'P 1'
#
loop_
_entity.id
_entity.type
_entity.pdbx_description
1 polymer ?
#
loop_
_entity_poly.entity_id
_entity_poly.type
_entity_poly.pdbx_seq_one_letter_code
_entity_poly.pdbx_strand_id
1 'polypeptide(L)'
;MHKRIKAFPHLATCACLLLLFGFLATLAHAQSSSIRQQIQQTYNFHPHTLSSAEITQKSGVLDQFWTNAKSQPNVYIPALRQELANFRNPPFFLYDGSMLLLSLSDTSIDRKVALAAMARSDLHDVQPKDYFLQVHRMAALNEDTSAAAFHIFEDPNFKVFIPQHVLTLGQNYALVYMLLPTSQDYWLQPAIDRLRTERDETAQKSLILALWYSQTDAADKAIASFAADASKPAGARDYARQIAQAKDKIGAKQRAEALTFTEASLRQKRRERVKAVSDEALIDLDDYTMILAARRK
;
A
#
# COMPACT_ATOMS: atom_id res chain seq x y z
N MET A 1 0.16 -10.55 -76.96
CA MET A 1 0.82 -10.24 -75.68
C MET A 1 1.11 -8.75 -75.59
N HIS A 2 0.20 -7.94 -75.07
CA HIS A 2 0.42 -6.54 -74.69
C HIS A 2 -0.52 -6.24 -73.51
N LYS A 3 0.03 -6.18 -72.29
CA LYS A 3 -0.72 -5.80 -71.08
C LYS A 3 -0.26 -4.40 -70.65
N ARG A 4 -1.16 -3.43 -70.75
CA ARG A 4 -1.03 -2.09 -70.17
C ARG A 4 -1.13 -2.17 -68.65
N ILE A 5 -0.13 -1.63 -67.95
CA ILE A 5 -0.18 -1.37 -66.50
C ILE A 5 -0.67 0.07 -66.33
N LYS A 6 -1.76 0.26 -65.58
CA LYS A 6 -2.27 1.57 -65.16
C LYS A 6 -1.60 1.96 -63.83
N ALA A 7 -1.13 3.20 -63.74
CA ALA A 7 -0.62 3.82 -62.53
C ALA A 7 -1.76 4.27 -61.59
N PHE A 8 -1.55 4.14 -60.28
CA PHE A 8 -2.38 4.71 -59.21
C PHE A 8 -1.57 5.79 -58.46
N PRO A 9 -2.12 6.99 -58.16
CA PRO A 9 -1.48 7.99 -57.32
C PRO A 9 -2.04 7.92 -55.88
N HIS A 10 -1.26 7.39 -54.94
CA HIS A 10 -1.55 7.46 -53.50
C HIS A 10 -0.29 7.86 -52.72
N LEU A 11 0.17 9.10 -52.88
CA LEU A 11 1.31 9.66 -52.15
C LEU A 11 1.06 11.16 -51.90
N ALA A 12 -0.01 11.51 -51.17
CA ALA A 12 -0.27 12.91 -50.80
C ALA A 12 -1.08 13.10 -49.51
N THR A 13 -1.07 12.16 -48.57
CA THR A 13 -1.92 12.24 -47.36
C THR A 13 -1.22 11.88 -46.04
N CYS A 14 0.11 11.73 -46.02
CA CYS A 14 0.85 11.37 -44.80
C CYS A 14 1.53 12.54 -44.05
N ALA A 15 1.65 13.73 -44.66
CA ALA A 15 2.43 14.83 -44.07
C ALA A 15 1.67 15.68 -43.04
N CYS A 16 0.32 15.69 -43.04
CA CYS A 16 -0.47 16.48 -42.08
C CYS A 16 -0.63 15.82 -40.70
N LEU A 17 -0.46 14.50 -40.57
CA LEU A 17 -0.65 13.82 -39.27
C LEU A 17 0.51 14.05 -38.30
N LEU A 18 1.73 14.25 -38.78
CA LEU A 18 2.92 14.41 -37.92
C LEU A 18 3.05 15.79 -37.27
N LEU A 19 2.49 16.84 -37.88
CA LEU A 19 2.52 18.20 -37.31
C LEU A 19 1.49 18.41 -36.19
N LEU A 20 0.38 17.66 -36.19
CA LEU A 20 -0.65 17.74 -35.15
C LEU A 20 -0.21 17.10 -33.82
N PHE A 21 0.67 16.09 -33.84
CA PHE A 21 1.19 15.47 -32.61
C PHE A 21 2.18 16.37 -31.86
N GLY A 22 2.97 17.19 -32.57
CA GLY A 22 3.95 18.09 -31.94
C GLY A 22 3.31 19.22 -31.11
N PHE A 23 2.19 19.77 -31.58
CA PHE A 23 1.50 20.87 -30.89
C PHE A 23 0.73 20.45 -29.63
N LEU A 24 0.23 19.21 -29.57
CA LEU A 24 -0.47 18.71 -28.38
C LEU A 24 0.50 18.44 -27.21
N ALA A 25 1.74 18.04 -27.51
CA ALA A 25 2.75 17.78 -26.48
C ALA A 25 3.24 19.06 -25.78
N THR A 26 3.33 20.20 -26.49
CA THR A 26 3.82 21.46 -25.92
C THR A 26 2.80 22.12 -25.00
N LEU A 27 1.50 22.07 -25.34
CA LEU A 27 0.42 22.58 -24.49
C LEU A 27 0.28 21.79 -23.18
N ALA A 28 0.39 20.45 -23.26
CA ALA A 28 0.36 19.60 -22.07
C ALA A 28 1.54 19.91 -21.11
N HIS A 29 2.72 20.20 -21.66
CA HIS A 29 3.90 20.53 -20.85
C HIS A 29 3.79 21.89 -20.14
N ALA A 30 3.29 22.93 -20.83
CA ALA A 30 3.09 24.25 -20.24
C ALA A 30 1.99 24.25 -19.14
N GLN A 31 0.96 23.41 -19.30
CA GLN A 31 -0.06 23.26 -18.28
C GLN A 31 0.47 22.49 -17.05
N SER A 32 1.26 21.43 -17.27
CA SER A 32 1.92 20.67 -16.20
C SER A 32 2.87 21.53 -15.36
N SER A 33 3.66 22.42 -15.98
CA SER A 33 4.55 23.32 -15.24
C SER A 33 3.80 24.30 -14.34
N SER A 34 2.62 24.78 -14.76
CA SER A 34 1.78 25.65 -13.92
C SER A 34 1.19 24.92 -12.70
N ILE A 35 0.78 23.65 -12.85
CA ILE A 35 0.24 22.84 -11.75
C ILE A 35 1.36 22.47 -10.75
N ARG A 36 2.56 22.14 -11.24
CA ARG A 36 3.72 21.94 -10.35
C ARG A 36 3.97 23.15 -9.46
N GLN A 37 3.96 24.36 -10.04
CA GLN A 37 4.17 25.58 -9.27
C GLN A 37 3.07 25.76 -8.21
N GLN A 38 1.81 25.48 -8.56
CA GLN A 38 0.70 25.51 -7.60
C GLN A 38 0.89 24.50 -6.46
N ILE A 39 1.32 23.26 -6.77
CA ILE A 39 1.63 22.24 -5.75
C ILE A 39 2.72 22.74 -4.81
N GLN A 40 3.82 23.27 -5.35
CA GLN A 40 4.93 23.78 -4.53
C GLN A 40 4.49 24.94 -3.63
N GLN A 41 3.69 25.87 -4.16
CA GLN A 41 3.16 26.99 -3.36
C GLN A 41 2.16 26.52 -2.29
N THR A 42 1.36 25.50 -2.59
CA THR A 42 0.32 24.98 -1.70
C THR A 42 0.93 24.15 -0.58
N TYR A 43 1.84 23.22 -0.90
CA TYR A 43 2.29 22.16 0.00
C TYR A 43 3.68 22.36 0.62
N ASN A 44 4.31 23.52 0.44
CA ASN A 44 5.62 23.82 1.07
C ASN A 44 5.48 24.15 2.57
N PHE A 45 5.03 23.17 3.35
CA PHE A 45 4.92 23.20 4.82
C PHE A 45 4.79 21.77 5.38
N HIS A 46 4.97 21.62 6.69
CA HIS A 46 4.77 20.36 7.41
C HIS A 46 3.63 20.53 8.42
N PRO A 47 2.44 19.93 8.21
CA PRO A 47 1.31 20.00 9.14
C PRO A 47 1.66 19.87 10.62
N HIS A 48 2.53 18.92 10.99
CA HIS A 48 2.89 18.68 12.41
C HIS A 48 3.67 19.82 13.08
N THR A 49 4.17 20.79 12.30
CA THR A 49 4.91 21.96 12.80
C THR A 49 4.06 23.21 12.96
N LEU A 50 2.81 23.17 12.50
CA LEU A 50 1.94 24.34 12.47
C LEU A 50 1.14 24.50 13.77
N SER A 51 0.89 25.76 14.14
CA SER A 51 -0.12 26.10 15.14
C SER A 51 -1.54 25.91 14.60
N SER A 52 -2.55 25.87 15.48
CA SER A 52 -3.96 25.75 15.07
C SER A 52 -4.44 26.89 14.15
N ALA A 53 -3.91 28.11 14.35
CA ALA A 53 -4.23 29.25 13.49
C ALA A 53 -3.64 29.07 12.09
N GLU A 54 -2.39 28.62 11.99
CA GLU A 54 -1.73 28.33 10.71
C GLU A 54 -2.40 27.14 10.00
N ILE A 55 -2.80 26.10 10.72
CA ILE A 55 -3.57 24.97 10.18
C ILE A 55 -4.84 25.49 9.51
N THR A 56 -5.62 26.34 10.21
CA THR A 56 -6.88 26.89 9.67
C THR A 56 -6.63 27.68 8.38
N GLN A 57 -5.57 28.51 8.35
CA GLN A 57 -5.21 29.27 7.15
C GLN A 57 -4.79 28.35 6.00
N LYS A 58 -3.96 27.33 6.27
CA LYS A 58 -3.47 26.40 5.25
C LYS A 58 -4.57 25.49 4.72
N SER A 59 -5.51 25.06 5.56
CA SER A 59 -6.68 24.29 5.13
C SER A 59 -7.49 25.00 4.05
N GLY A 60 -7.72 26.32 4.17
CA GLY A 60 -8.43 27.07 3.12
C GLY A 60 -7.69 27.09 1.77
N VAL A 61 -6.36 27.11 1.78
CA VAL A 61 -5.54 27.03 0.55
C VAL A 61 -5.61 25.63 -0.08
N LEU A 62 -5.52 24.58 0.74
CA LEU A 62 -5.68 23.19 0.31
C LEU A 62 -7.08 22.96 -0.30
N ASP A 63 -8.13 23.45 0.35
CA ASP A 63 -9.52 23.30 -0.12
C ASP A 63 -9.73 23.96 -1.48
N GLN A 64 -9.13 25.14 -1.71
CA GLN A 64 -9.18 25.80 -3.01
C GLN A 64 -8.45 24.98 -4.08
N PHE A 65 -7.28 24.42 -3.77
CA PHE A 65 -6.53 23.55 -4.68
C PHE A 65 -7.36 22.30 -5.05
N TRP A 66 -7.94 21.62 -4.05
CA TRP A 66 -8.80 20.46 -4.24
C TRP A 66 -10.05 20.79 -5.07
N THR A 67 -10.69 21.94 -4.82
CA THR A 67 -11.86 22.42 -5.58
C THR A 67 -11.51 22.65 -7.04
N ASN A 68 -10.38 23.31 -7.31
CA ASN A 68 -9.89 23.54 -8.67
C ASN A 68 -9.64 22.20 -9.38
N ALA A 69 -8.96 21.26 -8.71
CA ALA A 69 -8.68 19.94 -9.25
C ALA A 69 -9.95 19.15 -9.61
N LYS A 70 -10.94 19.15 -8.71
CA LYS A 70 -12.25 18.50 -8.92
C LYS A 70 -13.06 19.13 -10.05
N SER A 71 -12.93 20.45 -10.28
CA SER A 71 -13.61 21.12 -11.39
C SER A 71 -12.97 20.82 -12.77
N GLN A 72 -11.73 20.35 -12.81
CA GLN A 72 -10.96 20.14 -14.04
C GLN A 72 -10.21 18.79 -14.06
N PRO A 73 -10.91 17.65 -13.92
CA PRO A 73 -10.27 16.34 -13.78
C PRO A 73 -9.39 15.97 -14.99
N ASN A 74 -9.79 16.34 -16.21
CA ASN A 74 -9.03 16.07 -17.44
C ASN A 74 -7.65 16.75 -17.46
N VAL A 75 -7.50 17.81 -16.68
CA VAL A 75 -6.25 18.57 -16.52
C VAL A 75 -5.44 18.03 -15.35
N TYR A 76 -6.10 17.82 -14.20
CA TYR A 76 -5.40 17.49 -12.96
C TYR A 76 -5.00 16.03 -12.85
N ILE A 77 -5.76 15.06 -13.38
CA ILE A 77 -5.39 13.64 -13.25
C ILE A 77 -4.02 13.36 -13.90
N PRO A 78 -3.73 13.76 -15.16
CA PRO A 78 -2.40 13.56 -15.74
C PRO A 78 -1.28 14.27 -14.98
N ALA A 79 -1.53 15.50 -14.50
CA ALA A 79 -0.54 16.28 -13.75
C ALA A 79 -0.25 15.67 -12.37
N LEU A 80 -1.28 15.24 -11.64
CA LEU A 80 -1.14 14.55 -10.35
C LEU A 80 -0.37 13.25 -10.51
N ARG A 81 -0.63 12.46 -11.56
CA ARG A 81 0.17 11.25 -11.84
C ARG A 81 1.66 11.56 -11.99
N GLN A 82 1.98 12.59 -12.76
CA GLN A 82 3.36 13.02 -12.99
C GLN A 82 4.02 13.51 -11.70
N GLU A 83 3.32 14.34 -10.93
CA GLU A 83 3.89 14.95 -9.73
C GLU A 83 3.97 13.97 -8.55
N LEU A 84 3.04 13.03 -8.41
CA LEU A 84 3.13 11.96 -7.39
C LEU A 84 4.24 10.95 -7.70
N ALA A 85 4.62 10.77 -8.98
CA ALA A 85 5.79 9.99 -9.36
C ALA A 85 7.13 10.72 -9.08
N ASN A 86 7.09 12.03 -8.80
CA ASN A 86 8.27 12.81 -8.42
C ASN A 86 8.41 12.88 -6.89
N PHE A 87 9.13 11.93 -6.31
CA PHE A 87 9.34 11.84 -4.85
C PHE A 87 10.22 12.96 -4.26
N ARG A 88 10.60 13.99 -5.04
CA ARG A 88 11.19 15.23 -4.54
C ARG A 88 10.13 16.28 -4.17
N ASN A 89 8.86 16.04 -4.47
CA ASN A 89 7.77 16.91 -4.03
C ASN A 89 7.60 16.83 -2.51
N PRO A 90 6.98 17.85 -1.88
CA PRO A 90 6.80 17.88 -0.43
C PRO A 90 6.16 16.59 0.12
N PRO A 91 6.68 15.99 1.21
CA PRO A 91 6.17 14.71 1.72
C PRO A 91 4.67 14.71 2.02
N PHE A 92 4.13 15.82 2.56
CA PHE A 92 2.69 15.95 2.80
C PHE A 92 1.86 15.89 1.50
N PHE A 93 2.36 16.46 0.39
CA PHE A 93 1.72 16.34 -0.92
C PHE A 93 1.69 14.89 -1.41
N LEU A 94 2.73 14.09 -1.13
CA LEU A 94 2.77 12.70 -1.57
C LEU A 94 1.63 11.87 -0.95
N TYR A 95 1.16 12.23 0.24
CA TYR A 95 -0.06 11.65 0.82
C TYR A 95 -1.34 12.36 0.33
N ASP A 96 -1.47 13.66 0.57
CA ASP A 96 -2.71 14.40 0.29
C ASP A 96 -3.05 14.45 -1.20
N GLY A 97 -2.05 14.63 -2.05
CA GLY A 97 -2.19 14.56 -3.51
C GLY A 97 -2.59 13.16 -4.00
N SER A 98 -2.16 12.10 -3.30
CA SER A 98 -2.61 10.73 -3.58
C SER A 98 -4.08 10.55 -3.22
N MET A 99 -4.54 11.10 -2.09
CA MET A 99 -5.96 11.13 -1.74
C MET A 99 -6.79 11.90 -2.78
N LEU A 100 -6.28 13.04 -3.24
CA LEU A 100 -6.92 13.83 -4.28
C LEU A 100 -7.00 13.03 -5.59
N LEU A 101 -5.90 12.41 -6.05
CA LEU A 101 -5.90 11.58 -7.27
C LEU A 101 -6.97 10.47 -7.17
N LEU A 102 -7.01 9.76 -6.04
CA LEU A 102 -7.98 8.68 -5.80
C LEU A 102 -9.42 9.16 -5.72
N SER A 103 -9.65 10.41 -5.31
CA SER A 103 -10.99 11.02 -5.35
C SER A 103 -11.46 11.38 -6.75
N LEU A 104 -10.53 11.60 -7.69
CA LEU A 104 -10.80 11.95 -9.09
C LEU A 104 -10.83 10.72 -10.00
N SER A 105 -10.08 9.67 -9.66
CA SER A 105 -9.93 8.47 -10.47
C SER A 105 -9.50 7.27 -9.63
N ASP A 106 -10.16 6.13 -9.82
CA ASP A 106 -9.90 4.89 -9.09
C ASP A 106 -9.43 3.76 -10.03
N THR A 107 -8.70 4.10 -11.10
CA THR A 107 -8.12 3.07 -11.99
C THR A 107 -6.93 2.37 -11.33
N SER A 108 -6.58 1.16 -11.76
CA SER A 108 -5.40 0.45 -11.22
C SER A 108 -4.09 1.25 -11.41
N ILE A 109 -3.97 2.03 -12.49
CA ILE A 109 -2.81 2.91 -12.70
C ILE A 109 -2.74 3.98 -11.62
N ASP A 110 -3.87 4.63 -11.32
CA ASP A 110 -3.94 5.69 -10.31
C ASP A 110 -3.67 5.18 -8.91
N ARG A 111 -4.22 4.01 -8.57
CA ARG A 111 -3.98 3.33 -7.29
C ARG A 111 -2.50 3.01 -7.08
N LYS A 112 -1.81 2.53 -8.12
CA LYS A 112 -0.37 2.24 -8.05
C LYS A 112 0.47 3.49 -7.87
N VAL A 113 0.14 4.58 -8.58
CA VAL A 113 0.83 5.86 -8.41
C VAL A 113 0.61 6.39 -6.99
N ALA A 114 -0.63 6.37 -6.50
CA ALA A 114 -0.98 6.80 -5.15
C ALA A 114 -0.24 5.99 -4.07
N LEU A 115 -0.25 4.65 -4.16
CA LEU A 115 0.48 3.79 -3.22
C LEU A 115 1.99 4.06 -3.21
N ALA A 116 2.60 4.25 -4.38
CA ALA A 116 4.02 4.54 -4.48
C ALA A 116 4.38 5.88 -3.81
N ALA A 117 3.52 6.89 -3.93
CA ALA A 117 3.71 8.18 -3.29
C ALA A 117 3.41 8.13 -1.77
N MET A 118 2.35 7.44 -1.34
CA MET A 118 2.04 7.20 0.07
C MET A 118 3.15 6.45 0.82
N ALA A 119 3.93 5.60 0.13
CA ALA A 119 5.11 4.95 0.71
C ALA A 119 6.31 5.90 0.93
N ARG A 120 6.16 7.19 0.58
CA ARG A 120 7.20 8.24 0.64
C ARG A 120 6.73 9.50 1.38
N SER A 121 5.53 9.49 1.95
CA SER A 121 5.02 10.60 2.76
C SER A 121 5.78 10.73 4.08
N ASP A 122 5.48 11.77 4.84
CA ASP A 122 5.89 11.86 6.25
C ASP A 122 4.71 11.43 7.12
N LEU A 123 4.86 10.35 7.89
CA LEU A 123 3.80 9.84 8.77
C LEU A 123 3.44 10.80 9.91
N HIS A 124 4.31 11.75 10.27
CA HIS A 124 3.97 12.77 11.27
C HIS A 124 2.92 13.77 10.76
N ASP A 125 2.87 13.96 9.44
CA ASP A 125 1.92 14.84 8.76
C ASP A 125 0.58 14.16 8.44
N VAL A 126 0.44 12.88 8.75
CA VAL A 126 -0.71 12.05 8.37
C VAL A 126 -1.34 11.40 9.60
N GLN A 127 -2.67 11.43 9.69
CA GLN A 127 -3.38 10.70 10.73
C GLN A 127 -3.19 9.17 10.52
N PRO A 128 -2.65 8.41 11.50
CA PRO A 128 -2.36 6.99 11.32
C PRO A 128 -3.56 6.16 10.86
N LYS A 129 -4.77 6.51 11.36
CA LYS A 129 -6.02 5.86 10.96
C LYS A 129 -6.32 6.03 9.47
N ASP A 130 -6.17 7.25 8.95
CA ASP A 130 -6.49 7.54 7.56
C ASP A 130 -5.48 6.85 6.63
N TYR A 131 -4.19 6.89 6.98
CA TYR A 131 -3.14 6.14 6.28
C TYR A 131 -3.47 4.64 6.22
N PHE A 132 -3.75 4.05 7.38
CA PHE A 132 -4.08 2.65 7.50
C PHE A 132 -5.31 2.25 6.67
N LEU A 133 -6.43 2.97 6.82
CA LEU A 133 -7.66 2.65 6.10
C LEU A 133 -7.47 2.77 4.59
N GLN A 134 -6.67 3.73 4.15
CA GLN A 134 -6.41 3.92 2.73
C GLN A 134 -5.53 2.81 2.14
N VAL A 135 -4.44 2.44 2.81
CA VAL A 135 -3.58 1.32 2.37
C VAL A 135 -4.34 -0.01 2.47
N HIS A 136 -5.13 -0.20 3.52
CA HIS A 136 -5.98 -1.39 3.68
C HIS A 136 -7.06 -1.50 2.59
N ARG A 137 -7.71 -0.40 2.20
CA ARG A 137 -8.62 -0.38 1.04
C ARG A 137 -7.91 -0.88 -0.22
N MET A 138 -6.69 -0.44 -0.47
CA MET A 138 -5.91 -0.88 -1.63
C MET A 138 -5.55 -2.37 -1.54
N ALA A 139 -5.23 -2.85 -0.33
CA ALA A 139 -4.98 -4.25 -0.08
C ALA A 139 -6.22 -5.10 -0.41
N ALA A 140 -7.40 -4.65 0.01
CA ALA A 140 -8.68 -5.32 -0.26
C ALA A 140 -9.03 -5.38 -1.75
N LEU A 141 -8.49 -4.45 -2.56
CA LEU A 141 -8.55 -4.44 -4.01
C LEU A 141 -7.44 -5.29 -4.68
N ASN A 142 -6.63 -5.99 -3.88
CA ASN A 142 -5.51 -6.81 -4.33
C ASN A 142 -4.42 -6.03 -5.09
N GLU A 143 -4.22 -4.75 -4.77
CA GLU A 143 -3.04 -3.99 -5.23
C GLU A 143 -1.81 -4.34 -4.37
N ASP A 144 -0.61 -4.18 -4.92
CA ASP A 144 0.63 -4.37 -4.16
C ASP A 144 0.84 -3.20 -3.19
N THR A 145 0.54 -3.44 -1.91
CA THR A 145 0.66 -2.47 -0.83
C THR A 145 1.98 -2.56 -0.07
N SER A 146 2.91 -3.45 -0.46
CA SER A 146 4.07 -3.83 0.36
C SER A 146 4.90 -2.64 0.83
N ALA A 147 5.23 -1.72 -0.10
CA ALA A 147 6.04 -0.55 0.21
C ALA A 147 5.34 0.40 1.20
N ALA A 148 4.05 0.70 0.98
CA ALA A 148 3.26 1.55 1.86
C ALA A 148 3.00 0.88 3.22
N ALA A 149 2.75 -0.43 3.24
CA ALA A 149 2.55 -1.20 4.46
C ALA A 149 3.82 -1.24 5.32
N PHE A 150 5.02 -1.36 4.73
CA PHE A 150 6.29 -1.31 5.48
C PHE A 150 6.70 0.09 5.91
N HIS A 151 6.18 1.14 5.28
CA HIS A 151 6.49 2.52 5.64
C HIS A 151 6.09 2.84 7.09
N ILE A 152 5.10 2.14 7.67
CA ILE A 152 4.75 2.31 9.10
C ILE A 152 5.88 1.98 10.07
N PHE A 153 6.95 1.30 9.63
CA PHE A 153 8.12 1.05 10.47
C PHE A 153 8.95 2.31 10.74
N GLU A 154 8.71 3.40 10.00
CA GLU A 154 9.31 4.71 10.29
C GLU A 154 8.71 5.36 11.55
N ASP A 155 7.56 4.88 12.01
CA ASP A 155 6.97 5.22 13.31
C ASP A 155 6.89 3.95 14.21
N PRO A 156 7.84 3.76 15.15
CA PRO A 156 7.81 2.64 16.10
C PRO A 156 6.56 2.62 16.99
N ASN A 157 5.85 3.73 17.12
CA ASN A 157 4.62 3.87 17.90
C ASN A 157 3.35 3.87 17.05
N PHE A 158 3.44 3.49 15.76
CA PHE A 158 2.29 3.47 14.86
C PHE A 158 1.15 2.65 15.44
N LYS A 159 0.03 3.32 15.70
CA LYS A 159 -1.18 2.76 16.29
C LYS A 159 -2.41 3.30 15.60
N VAL A 160 -3.40 2.44 15.43
CA VAL A 160 -4.68 2.80 14.82
C VAL A 160 -5.79 2.48 15.78
N PHE A 161 -6.55 3.50 16.17
CA PHE A 161 -7.79 3.31 16.91
C PHE A 161 -8.98 3.25 15.95
N ILE A 162 -9.78 2.18 16.04
CA ILE A 162 -11.01 1.95 15.28
C ILE A 162 -12.18 2.11 16.26
N PRO A 163 -12.80 3.31 16.33
CA PRO A 163 -13.82 3.61 17.34
C PRO A 163 -15.02 2.68 17.31
N GLN A 164 -15.43 2.25 16.11
CA GLN A 164 -16.61 1.40 15.90
C GLN A 164 -16.49 0.02 16.59
N HIS A 165 -15.26 -0.44 16.85
CA HIS A 165 -14.98 -1.73 17.46
C HIS A 165 -14.25 -1.60 18.81
N VAL A 166 -14.02 -0.36 19.29
CA VAL A 166 -13.17 -0.07 20.46
C VAL A 166 -11.82 -0.82 20.35
N LEU A 167 -11.29 -0.88 19.13
CA LEU A 167 -10.14 -1.72 18.78
C LEU A 167 -8.92 -0.83 18.53
N THR A 168 -7.84 -1.09 19.24
CA THR A 168 -6.53 -0.48 18.94
C THR A 168 -5.63 -1.51 18.28
N LEU A 169 -5.29 -1.25 17.02
CA LEU A 169 -4.28 -2.02 16.30
C LEU A 169 -2.91 -1.40 16.57
N GLY A 170 -1.98 -2.20 17.10
CA GLY A 170 -0.56 -1.86 17.07
C GLY A 170 0.02 -2.03 15.67
N GLN A 171 1.26 -1.60 15.49
CA GLN A 171 2.02 -1.73 14.24
C GLN A 171 1.98 -3.15 13.66
N ASN A 172 2.00 -4.17 14.52
CA ASN A 172 1.95 -5.58 14.15
C ASN A 172 0.65 -5.96 13.40
N TYR A 173 -0.52 -5.71 14.00
CA TYR A 173 -1.79 -6.04 13.36
C TYR A 173 -2.16 -5.07 12.24
N ALA A 174 -1.74 -3.80 12.33
CA ALA A 174 -1.88 -2.86 11.22
C ALA A 174 -1.16 -3.39 9.96
N LEU A 175 0.07 -3.87 10.10
CA LEU A 175 0.82 -4.50 9.01
C LEU A 175 0.09 -5.73 8.45
N VAL A 176 -0.42 -6.60 9.32
CA VAL A 176 -1.16 -7.80 8.91
C VAL A 176 -2.37 -7.42 8.05
N TYR A 177 -3.18 -6.46 8.49
CA TYR A 177 -4.33 -5.98 7.71
C TYR A 177 -3.93 -5.35 6.39
N MET A 178 -2.83 -4.59 6.33
CA MET A 178 -2.39 -3.95 5.09
C MET A 178 -1.74 -4.91 4.08
N LEU A 179 -1.35 -6.12 4.49
CA LEU A 179 -0.69 -7.09 3.61
C LEU A 179 -1.59 -8.29 3.26
N LEU A 180 -2.22 -8.92 4.26
CA LEU A 180 -2.91 -10.20 4.07
C LEU A 180 -4.03 -10.20 3.03
N PRO A 181 -4.81 -9.14 2.82
CA PRO A 181 -5.85 -9.14 1.78
C PRO A 181 -5.30 -9.31 0.36
N THR A 182 -4.01 -9.01 0.13
CA THR A 182 -3.34 -9.07 -1.18
C THR A 182 -2.80 -10.47 -1.53
N SER A 183 -2.32 -10.63 -2.77
CA SER A 183 -1.50 -11.78 -3.14
C SER A 183 -0.22 -11.81 -2.32
N GLN A 184 0.07 -12.98 -1.77
CA GLN A 184 1.28 -13.21 -0.98
C GLN A 184 2.57 -13.04 -1.80
N ASP A 185 2.49 -13.17 -3.13
CA ASP A 185 3.61 -12.98 -4.05
C ASP A 185 4.17 -11.55 -4.01
N TYR A 186 3.35 -10.56 -3.61
CA TYR A 186 3.80 -9.18 -3.49
C TYR A 186 4.74 -8.95 -2.31
N TRP A 187 4.44 -9.53 -1.15
CA TRP A 187 5.04 -9.10 0.11
C TRP A 187 5.84 -10.17 0.85
N LEU A 188 5.69 -11.46 0.56
CA LEU A 188 6.36 -12.52 1.33
C LEU A 188 7.88 -12.38 1.29
N GLN A 189 8.45 -12.32 0.08
CA GLN A 189 9.90 -12.22 -0.07
C GLN A 189 10.42 -10.86 0.43
N PRO A 190 9.79 -9.72 0.09
CA PRO A 190 10.14 -8.44 0.72
C PRO A 190 10.09 -8.43 2.25
N ALA A 191 9.10 -9.09 2.88
CA ALA A 191 9.02 -9.20 4.34
C ALA A 191 10.18 -10.03 4.93
N ILE A 192 10.54 -11.13 4.27
CA ILE A 192 11.70 -11.96 4.67
C ILE A 192 12.99 -11.14 4.56
N ASP A 193 13.18 -10.42 3.45
CA ASP A 193 14.38 -9.61 3.22
C ASP A 193 14.45 -8.42 4.18
N ARG A 194 13.31 -7.77 4.45
CA ARG A 194 13.22 -6.71 5.45
C ARG A 194 13.56 -7.22 6.84
N LEU A 195 13.05 -8.38 7.27
CA LEU A 195 13.33 -8.95 8.59
C LEU A 195 14.84 -9.19 8.83
N ARG A 196 15.59 -9.56 7.79
CA ARG A 196 17.04 -9.76 7.89
C ARG A 196 17.79 -8.48 8.23
N THR A 197 17.34 -7.34 7.72
CA THR A 197 18.03 -6.05 7.83
C THR A 197 17.43 -5.11 8.87
N GLU A 198 16.19 -5.36 9.29
CA GLU A 198 15.49 -4.56 10.30
C GLU A 198 16.23 -4.59 11.64
N ARG A 199 16.32 -3.42 12.27
CA ARG A 199 17.01 -3.20 13.55
C ARG A 199 16.04 -2.85 14.67
N ASP A 200 14.90 -2.24 14.35
CA ASP A 200 13.89 -1.93 15.36
C ASP A 200 13.19 -3.20 15.85
N GLU A 201 13.12 -3.38 17.17
CA GLU A 201 12.56 -4.60 17.77
C GLU A 201 11.04 -4.70 17.54
N THR A 202 10.32 -3.59 17.52
CA THR A 202 8.87 -3.56 17.27
C THR A 202 8.58 -3.97 15.83
N ALA A 203 9.29 -3.40 14.86
CA ALA A 203 9.18 -3.75 13.45
C ALA A 203 9.56 -5.23 13.19
N GLN A 204 10.61 -5.74 13.85
CA GLN A 204 10.96 -7.17 13.79
C GLN A 204 9.79 -8.05 14.26
N LYS A 205 9.17 -7.74 15.40
CA LYS A 205 8.00 -8.50 15.90
C LYS A 205 6.80 -8.40 14.96
N SER A 206 6.55 -7.22 14.39
CA SER A 206 5.51 -7.01 13.37
C SER A 206 5.73 -7.90 12.13
N LEU A 207 6.96 -7.94 11.61
CA LEU A 207 7.34 -8.78 10.46
C LEU A 207 7.23 -10.27 10.78
N ILE A 208 7.70 -10.70 11.96
CA ILE A 208 7.57 -12.09 12.42
C ILE A 208 6.10 -12.51 12.45
N LEU A 209 5.21 -11.65 12.96
CA LEU A 209 3.78 -11.94 13.01
C LEU A 209 3.18 -12.06 11.59
N ALA A 210 3.49 -11.11 10.70
CA ALA A 210 3.01 -11.16 9.31
C ALA A 210 3.51 -12.43 8.57
N LEU A 211 4.78 -12.79 8.75
CA LEU A 211 5.35 -14.02 8.20
C LEU A 211 4.68 -15.27 8.78
N TRP A 212 4.37 -15.29 10.07
CA TRP A 212 3.64 -16.40 10.68
C TRP A 212 2.24 -16.53 10.06
N TYR A 213 1.50 -15.43 9.93
CA TYR A 213 0.21 -15.45 9.24
C TYR A 213 0.34 -15.90 7.78
N SER A 214 1.48 -15.70 7.12
CA SER A 214 1.67 -16.18 5.75
C SER A 214 1.54 -17.72 5.64
N GLN A 215 1.86 -18.46 6.71
CA GLN A 215 1.81 -19.92 6.79
C GLN A 215 2.45 -20.59 5.56
N THR A 216 3.72 -20.30 5.28
CA THR A 216 4.52 -20.96 4.24
C THR A 216 5.85 -21.49 4.77
N ASP A 217 6.44 -22.45 4.06
CA ASP A 217 7.73 -23.03 4.46
C ASP A 217 8.85 -21.99 4.45
N ALA A 218 8.81 -21.03 3.50
CA ALA A 218 9.76 -19.93 3.42
C ALA A 218 9.69 -19.02 4.66
N ALA A 219 8.46 -18.68 5.09
CA ALA A 219 8.27 -17.91 6.32
C ALA A 219 8.68 -18.68 7.56
N ASP A 220 8.35 -19.97 7.66
CA ASP A 220 8.74 -20.82 8.78
C ASP A 220 10.27 -20.90 8.92
N LYS A 221 10.98 -21.08 7.80
CA LYS A 221 12.44 -21.05 7.75
C LYS A 221 13.01 -19.69 8.15
N ALA A 222 12.41 -18.59 7.69
CA ALA A 222 12.84 -17.24 8.04
C ALA A 222 12.68 -16.97 9.54
N ILE A 223 11.54 -17.33 10.14
CA ILE A 223 11.27 -17.19 11.58
C ILE A 223 12.23 -18.04 12.40
N ALA A 224 12.43 -19.31 12.03
CA ALA A 224 13.36 -20.20 12.72
C ALA A 224 14.81 -19.69 12.65
N SER A 225 15.25 -19.20 11.48
CA SER A 225 16.58 -18.62 11.31
C SER A 225 16.76 -17.37 12.18
N PHE A 226 15.77 -16.49 12.21
CA PHE A 226 15.78 -15.29 13.05
C PHE A 226 15.86 -15.64 14.54
N ALA A 227 15.08 -16.63 14.99
CA ALA A 227 15.08 -17.09 16.38
C ALA A 227 16.44 -17.65 16.87
N ALA A 228 17.22 -18.22 15.95
CA ALA A 228 18.53 -18.80 16.21
C ALA A 228 19.70 -17.80 16.11
N ASP A 229 19.51 -16.67 15.42
CA ASP A 229 20.56 -15.68 15.17
C ASP A 229 20.90 -14.88 16.45
N ALA A 230 22.02 -15.19 17.09
CA ALA A 230 22.44 -14.53 18.32
C ALA A 230 22.74 -13.02 18.19
N SER A 231 22.89 -12.50 16.97
CA SER A 231 23.08 -11.06 16.72
C SER A 231 21.78 -10.25 16.85
N LYS A 232 20.61 -10.90 16.85
CA LYS A 232 19.31 -10.23 16.96
C LYS A 232 18.90 -9.95 18.41
N PRO A 233 18.10 -8.89 18.66
CA PRO A 233 17.60 -8.56 20.00
C PRO A 233 16.92 -9.74 20.68
N ALA A 234 17.22 -9.98 21.96
CA ALA A 234 16.69 -11.12 22.70
C ALA A 234 15.15 -11.17 22.69
N GLY A 235 14.48 -10.04 22.93
CA GLY A 235 13.02 -9.97 22.95
C GLY A 235 12.35 -10.34 21.63
N ALA A 236 12.93 -9.96 20.49
CA ALA A 236 12.41 -10.38 19.18
C ALA A 236 12.70 -11.87 18.89
N ARG A 237 13.86 -12.39 19.31
CA ARG A 237 14.16 -13.83 19.17
C ARG A 237 13.23 -14.70 19.99
N ASP A 238 12.96 -14.31 21.23
CA ASP A 238 12.05 -15.02 22.12
C ASP A 238 10.62 -15.02 21.55
N TYR A 239 10.18 -13.87 21.02
CA TYR A 239 8.91 -13.77 20.31
C TYR A 239 8.86 -14.69 19.07
N ALA A 240 9.92 -14.74 18.26
CA ALA A 240 10.00 -15.66 17.13
C ALA A 240 9.87 -17.13 17.55
N ARG A 241 10.51 -17.55 18.66
CA ARG A 241 10.37 -18.91 19.21
C ARG A 241 8.96 -19.18 19.67
N GLN A 242 8.35 -18.25 20.41
CA GLN A 242 6.97 -18.38 20.89
C GLN A 242 5.98 -18.56 19.73
N ILE A 243 6.12 -17.76 18.68
CA ILE A 243 5.27 -17.81 17.49
C ILE A 243 5.49 -19.11 16.71
N ALA A 244 6.74 -19.58 16.58
CA ALA A 244 7.03 -20.87 15.95
C ALA A 244 6.38 -22.04 16.71
N GLN A 245 6.42 -22.01 18.05
CA GLN A 245 5.81 -23.01 18.93
C GLN A 245 4.28 -22.94 18.99
N ALA A 246 3.65 -21.87 18.51
CA ALA A 246 2.19 -21.76 18.51
C ALA A 246 1.52 -22.92 17.75
N LYS A 247 2.20 -23.49 16.75
CA LYS A 247 1.72 -24.66 15.99
C LYS A 247 1.65 -25.94 16.82
N ASP A 248 2.32 -26.02 17.96
CA ASP A 248 2.28 -27.21 18.83
C ASP A 248 1.02 -27.22 19.70
N LYS A 249 0.35 -26.08 19.81
CA LYS A 249 -0.94 -25.92 20.48
C LYS A 249 -2.14 -26.25 19.59
N ILE A 250 -1.92 -26.73 18.36
CA ILE A 250 -2.99 -27.14 17.45
C ILE A 250 -3.69 -28.38 18.02
N GLY A 251 -4.92 -28.19 18.48
CA GLY A 251 -5.77 -29.21 19.08
C GLY A 251 -6.48 -30.12 18.06
N ALA A 252 -7.19 -31.12 18.58
CA ALA A 252 -7.94 -32.08 17.76
C ALA A 252 -9.04 -31.41 16.92
N LYS A 253 -9.69 -30.36 17.45
CA LYS A 253 -10.73 -29.59 16.74
C LYS A 253 -10.19 -28.99 15.43
N GLN A 254 -9.11 -28.23 15.50
CA GLN A 254 -8.52 -27.60 14.31
C GLN A 254 -8.02 -28.63 13.29
N ARG A 255 -7.51 -29.79 13.75
CA ARG A 255 -7.12 -30.89 12.86
C ARG A 255 -8.32 -31.51 12.15
N ALA A 256 -9.43 -31.70 12.85
CA ALA A 256 -10.66 -32.22 12.23
C ALA A 256 -11.22 -31.23 11.20
N GLU A 257 -11.29 -29.94 11.53
CA GLU A 257 -11.72 -28.88 10.60
C GLU A 257 -10.77 -28.74 9.39
N ALA A 258 -9.46 -28.93 9.59
CA ALA A 258 -8.49 -28.88 8.49
C ALA A 258 -8.77 -29.92 7.38
N LEU A 259 -9.40 -31.05 7.72
CA LEU A 259 -9.79 -32.07 6.74
C LEU A 259 -10.93 -31.61 5.83
N THR A 260 -11.76 -30.65 6.27
CA THR A 260 -12.95 -30.20 5.53
C THR A 260 -12.67 -29.06 4.55
N PHE A 261 -11.49 -28.45 4.58
CA PHE A 261 -11.14 -27.31 3.73
C PHE A 261 -9.86 -27.54 2.94
N THR A 262 -9.81 -27.16 1.66
CA THR A 262 -8.53 -27.08 0.95
C THR A 262 -7.70 -25.91 1.47
N GLU A 263 -6.37 -25.99 1.36
CA GLU A 263 -5.47 -24.88 1.70
C GLU A 263 -5.84 -23.60 0.95
N ALA A 264 -6.10 -23.71 -0.37
CA ALA A 264 -6.52 -22.57 -1.19
C ALA A 264 -7.82 -21.93 -0.66
N SER A 265 -8.79 -22.74 -0.24
CA SER A 265 -10.04 -22.24 0.32
C SER A 265 -9.85 -21.53 1.67
N LEU A 266 -8.99 -22.04 2.56
CA LEU A 266 -8.66 -21.39 3.84
C LEU A 266 -7.94 -20.05 3.62
N ARG A 267 -6.96 -20.02 2.72
CA ARG A 267 -6.26 -18.78 2.34
C ARG A 267 -7.24 -17.75 1.79
N GLN A 268 -8.17 -18.16 0.93
CA GLN A 268 -9.20 -17.27 0.38
C GLN A 268 -10.15 -16.77 1.47
N LYS A 269 -10.67 -17.64 2.34
CA LYS A 269 -11.52 -17.24 3.47
C LYS A 269 -10.83 -16.21 4.38
N ARG A 270 -9.56 -16.45 4.69
CA ARG A 270 -8.75 -15.52 5.48
C ARG A 270 -8.62 -14.16 4.80
N ARG A 271 -8.26 -14.13 3.52
CA ARG A 271 -8.15 -12.88 2.74
C ARG A 271 -9.45 -12.10 2.74
N GLU A 272 -10.57 -12.77 2.46
CA GLU A 272 -11.88 -12.11 2.47
C GLU A 272 -12.24 -11.60 3.86
N ARG A 273 -11.92 -12.36 4.90
CA ARG A 273 -12.25 -11.96 6.27
C ARG A 273 -11.52 -10.69 6.71
N VAL A 274 -10.23 -10.58 6.39
CA VAL A 274 -9.43 -9.41 6.76
C VAL A 274 -9.68 -8.18 5.89
N LYS A 275 -10.62 -8.23 4.92
CA LYS A 275 -11.14 -7.01 4.28
C LYS A 275 -12.02 -6.19 5.22
N ALA A 276 -12.55 -6.78 6.29
CA ALA A 276 -13.22 -6.08 7.36
C ALA A 276 -12.26 -5.89 8.56
N VAL A 277 -12.27 -4.71 9.17
CA VAL A 277 -11.45 -4.40 10.36
C VAL A 277 -12.35 -4.43 11.59
N SER A 278 -12.38 -5.56 12.29
CA SER A 278 -13.13 -5.76 13.53
C SER A 278 -12.45 -6.79 14.42
N ASP A 279 -12.85 -6.84 15.69
CA ASP A 279 -12.43 -7.88 16.64
C ASP A 279 -12.85 -9.27 16.19
N GLU A 280 -14.06 -9.44 15.63
CA GLU A 280 -14.48 -10.73 15.09
C GLU A 280 -13.66 -11.12 13.86
N ALA A 281 -13.21 -10.15 13.05
CA ALA A 281 -12.32 -10.43 11.93
C ALA A 281 -10.95 -10.93 12.37
N LEU A 282 -10.43 -10.45 13.50
CA LEU A 282 -9.19 -10.95 14.11
C LEU A 282 -9.37 -12.37 14.66
N ILE A 283 -10.47 -12.64 15.36
CA ILE A 283 -10.79 -13.98 15.88
C ILE A 283 -10.85 -14.99 14.73
N ASP A 284 -11.61 -14.67 13.68
CA ASP A 284 -11.74 -15.56 12.52
C ASP A 284 -10.41 -15.71 11.75
N LEU A 285 -9.61 -14.64 11.67
CA LEU A 285 -8.26 -14.68 11.10
C LEU A 285 -7.38 -15.70 11.85
N ASP A 286 -7.39 -15.67 13.18
CA ASP A 286 -6.62 -16.57 14.01
C ASP A 286 -7.10 -18.02 13.85
N ASP A 287 -8.42 -18.24 13.89
CA ASP A 287 -9.02 -19.56 13.70
C ASP A 287 -8.64 -20.15 12.33
N TYR A 288 -8.82 -19.40 11.24
CA TYR A 288 -8.43 -19.86 9.90
C TYR A 288 -6.93 -20.10 9.78
N THR A 289 -6.10 -19.32 10.47
CA THR A 289 -4.65 -19.50 10.46
C THR A 289 -4.24 -20.76 11.20
N MET A 290 -4.89 -21.09 12.32
CA MET A 290 -4.65 -22.32 13.07
C MET A 290 -5.11 -23.56 12.31
N ILE A 291 -6.27 -23.50 11.63
CA ILE A 291 -6.74 -24.58 10.74
C ILE A 291 -5.77 -24.76 9.56
N LEU A 292 -5.29 -23.66 8.96
CA LEU A 292 -4.31 -23.72 7.88
C LEU A 292 -2.97 -24.31 8.34
N ALA A 293 -2.50 -23.93 9.53
CA ALA A 293 -1.31 -24.50 10.13
C ALA A 293 -1.47 -26.01 10.41
N ALA A 294 -2.66 -26.44 10.82
CA ALA A 294 -2.99 -27.85 11.05
C ALA A 294 -2.97 -28.66 9.75
N ARG A 295 -3.43 -28.07 8.65
CA ARG A 295 -3.46 -28.71 7.32
C ARG A 295 -2.07 -28.90 6.71
N ARG A 296 -1.11 -28.05 7.07
CA ARG A 296 0.27 -28.10 6.56
C ARG A 296 1.17 -29.09 7.33
N LYS A 297 0.72 -29.61 8.48
CA LYS A 297 1.41 -30.65 9.25
C LYS A 297 0.98 -32.03 8.76
#